data_AF-A0AAJ2W635-F1
#
_entry.id   AF-A0AAJ2W635-F1
#
_cell.length_a   1.000
_cell.length_b   1.000
_cell.length_c   1.000
_cell.angle_alpha   90.00
_cell.angle_beta   90.00
_cell.angle_gamma   90.00
#
_symmetry.space_group_name_H-M   'P 1'
#
loop_
_entity.id
_entity.type
_entity.pdbx_description
1 polymer ?
#
loop_
_entity_poly.entity_id
_entity_poly.type
_entity_poly.pdbx_seq_one_letter_code
_entity_poly.pdbx_strand_id
1 'polypeptide(L)'
;MRTVTLRLRESFWFFPAVLGVFAIVVAQLLVVVDQGIVDRGASIPILDALSASGGRAILTTVGTAMLTVAGTSFSITISVLATTSSTYGPRLVRNFMADRANQFVLAAFTSTFLYSIVVLRSVHTAIDDGTAFVPVIAIHVAVALGVVDVAVLVFFIHHIASSVQITSLQKQVQEDLETAVSHAYRFDGDSDRDGDGDGVSVQPQPDGGVAWSIVESQSDGYVQSVGWERLVSWAHDHDQVVDMTAMPGDHLIEGDCLLRMAPRDGVHGRPVPETDVDRLRRMVTLGAARTPFQDVGFALQQLVEIGVRGLASGTNDPYTAVSALDLSATALVPLWAGRQAITAYLDEDAVARVLPHWPAPEQLVDTVFDGVLTYGVEHPIVLDAARRLLARLGDVASGPRAVHLGGIRTRLDRV
;
A
#
# COMPACT_ATOMS: atom_id res chain seq x y z
N MET A 1 -3.20 7.96 16.68
CA MET A 1 -2.63 6.64 17.02
C MET A 1 -2.74 5.62 15.89
N ARG A 2 -3.89 5.47 15.19
CA ARG A 2 -4.04 4.54 14.04
C ARG A 2 -2.97 4.71 12.94
N THR A 3 -2.63 5.94 12.55
CA THR A 3 -1.62 6.25 11.53
C THR A 3 -0.19 5.87 11.93
N VAL A 4 0.14 5.92 13.22
CA VAL A 4 1.46 5.51 13.74
C VAL A 4 1.55 3.98 13.78
N THR A 5 0.51 3.28 14.22
CA THR A 5 0.43 1.81 14.12
C THR A 5 0.42 1.29 12.69
N LEU A 6 -0.15 2.03 11.74
CA LEU A 6 -0.07 1.71 10.31
C LEU A 6 1.37 1.87 9.79
N ARG A 7 2.02 3.00 10.07
CA ARG A 7 3.44 3.21 9.72
C ARG A 7 4.40 2.23 10.39
N LEU A 8 4.10 1.78 11.62
CA LEU A 8 4.91 0.76 12.32
C LEU A 8 4.69 -0.63 11.73
N ARG A 9 3.47 -0.98 11.33
CA ARG A 9 3.17 -2.26 10.63
C ARG A 9 3.75 -2.31 9.22
N GLU A 10 3.93 -1.15 8.59
CA GLU A 10 4.63 -1.01 7.31
C GLU A 10 6.15 -1.02 7.46
N SER A 11 6.68 -1.00 8.70
CA SER A 11 8.12 -1.04 8.95
C SER A 11 8.65 -2.46 8.81
N PHE A 12 9.67 -2.60 7.95
CA PHE A 12 10.38 -3.85 7.68
C PHE A 12 10.85 -4.60 8.93
N TRP A 13 11.11 -3.87 10.03
CA TRP A 13 11.71 -4.40 11.26
C TRP A 13 10.69 -4.88 12.30
N PHE A 14 9.42 -4.54 12.14
CA PHE A 14 8.42 -4.79 13.17
C PHE A 14 8.16 -6.30 13.37
N PHE A 15 7.91 -7.05 12.29
CA PHE A 15 7.71 -8.50 12.38
C PHE A 15 8.94 -9.26 12.90
N PRO A 16 10.17 -9.02 12.39
CA PRO A 16 11.37 -9.64 12.94
C PRO A 16 11.58 -9.35 14.43
N ALA A 17 11.33 -8.12 14.88
CA ALA A 17 11.46 -7.77 16.29
C ALA A 17 10.44 -8.53 17.16
N VAL A 18 9.17 -8.57 16.76
CA VAL A 18 8.11 -9.24 17.52
C VAL A 18 8.32 -10.75 17.56
N LEU A 19 8.57 -11.40 16.42
CA LEU A 19 8.80 -12.84 16.38
C LEU A 19 10.12 -13.22 17.07
N GLY A 20 11.15 -12.37 16.99
CA GLY A 20 12.41 -12.58 17.69
C GLY A 20 12.23 -12.56 19.21
N VAL A 21 11.51 -11.57 19.75
CA VAL A 21 11.15 -11.54 21.19
C VAL A 21 10.32 -12.76 21.58
N PHE A 22 9.33 -13.13 20.76
CA PHE A 22 8.54 -14.32 20.99
C PHE A 22 9.40 -15.59 21.03
N ALA A 23 10.33 -15.75 20.10
CA ALA A 23 11.24 -16.90 20.05
C ALA A 23 12.17 -16.97 21.27
N ILE A 24 12.66 -15.82 21.77
CA ILE A 24 13.42 -15.75 23.02
C ILE A 24 12.57 -16.24 24.20
N VAL A 25 11.32 -15.78 24.30
CA VAL A 25 10.40 -16.20 25.37
C VAL A 25 10.11 -17.70 25.30
N VAL A 26 9.81 -18.22 24.10
CA VAL A 26 9.57 -19.66 23.89
C VAL A 26 10.81 -20.49 24.24
N ALA A 27 12.01 -20.05 23.85
CA ALA A 27 13.25 -20.71 24.22
C ALA A 27 13.43 -20.79 25.75
N GLN A 28 13.22 -19.69 26.47
CA GLN A 28 13.31 -19.67 27.93
C GLN A 28 12.28 -20.59 28.58
N LEU A 29 11.03 -20.57 28.10
CA LEU A 29 9.98 -21.43 28.62
C LEU A 29 10.29 -22.92 28.41
N LEU A 30 10.77 -23.30 27.22
CA LEU A 30 11.14 -24.69 26.94
C LEU A 30 12.33 -25.14 27.79
N VAL A 31 13.32 -24.29 28.00
CA VAL A 31 14.44 -24.57 28.91
C VAL A 31 13.95 -24.82 30.35
N VAL A 32 13.03 -23.99 30.85
CA VAL A 32 12.45 -24.16 32.19
C VAL A 32 11.63 -25.46 32.29
N VAL A 33 10.89 -25.81 31.22
CA VAL A 33 10.15 -27.07 31.15
C VAL A 33 11.11 -28.27 31.16
N ASP A 34 12.17 -28.23 30.35
CA ASP A 34 13.22 -29.26 30.33
C ASP A 34 13.84 -29.44 31.73
N GLN A 35 14.20 -28.35 32.41
CA GLN A 35 14.72 -28.38 33.79
C GLN A 35 13.74 -29.07 34.75
N GLY A 36 12.47 -28.67 34.72
CA GLY A 36 11.44 -29.24 35.59
C GLY A 36 11.09 -30.70 35.29
N ILE A 37 11.43 -31.24 34.12
CA ILE A 37 11.28 -32.67 33.80
C ILE A 37 12.45 -33.47 34.37
N VAL A 38 13.68 -32.96 34.19
CA VAL A 38 14.90 -33.56 34.74
C VAL A 38 14.86 -33.62 36.27
N ASP A 39 14.47 -32.52 36.92
CA ASP A 39 14.38 -32.44 38.40
C ASP A 39 13.36 -33.43 39.00
N ARG A 40 12.33 -33.80 38.22
CA ARG A 40 11.31 -34.78 38.64
C ARG A 40 11.75 -36.24 38.42
N GLY A 41 12.96 -36.48 37.90
CA GLY A 41 13.50 -37.82 37.68
C GLY A 41 12.83 -38.58 36.52
N ALA A 42 12.14 -37.88 35.61
CA ALA A 42 11.52 -38.51 34.46
C ALA A 42 12.57 -38.82 33.38
N SER A 43 12.98 -40.08 33.27
CA SER A 43 13.83 -40.55 32.17
C SER A 43 12.97 -40.80 30.93
N ILE A 44 13.02 -39.89 29.96
CA ILE A 44 12.44 -40.12 28.63
C ILE A 44 13.57 -40.67 27.75
N PRO A 45 13.43 -41.85 27.11
CA PRO A 45 14.50 -42.50 26.34
C PRO A 45 15.11 -41.65 25.21
N ILE A 46 14.33 -40.68 24.69
CA ILE A 46 14.79 -39.69 23.70
C ILE A 46 15.76 -38.67 24.32
N LEU A 47 15.60 -38.32 25.61
CA LEU A 47 16.47 -37.38 26.32
C LEU A 47 17.87 -37.96 26.57
N ASP A 48 17.96 -39.26 26.85
CA ASP A 48 19.23 -39.93 27.19
C ASP A 48 20.15 -40.15 25.97
N ALA A 49 19.63 -40.00 24.76
CA ALA A 49 20.39 -40.22 23.53
C ALA A 49 21.24 -39.01 23.09
N LEU A 50 21.00 -37.81 23.63
CA LEU A 50 21.62 -36.58 23.15
C LEU A 50 22.66 -36.03 24.13
N SER A 51 23.93 -36.04 23.71
CA SER A 51 25.03 -35.48 24.51
C SER A 51 25.05 -33.95 24.48
N ALA A 52 25.63 -33.31 25.51
CA ALA A 52 25.81 -31.86 25.55
C ALA A 52 26.61 -31.32 24.36
N SER A 53 27.64 -32.06 23.92
CA SER A 53 28.41 -31.72 22.72
C SER A 53 27.57 -31.83 21.44
N GLY A 54 26.74 -32.86 21.32
CA GLY A 54 25.81 -33.04 20.20
C GLY A 54 24.76 -31.93 20.15
N GLY A 55 24.15 -31.60 21.30
CA GLY A 55 23.19 -30.50 21.41
C GLY A 55 23.79 -29.14 21.04
N ARG A 56 24.98 -28.81 21.56
CA ARG A 56 25.71 -27.58 21.19
C ARG A 56 26.02 -27.54 19.70
N ALA A 57 26.45 -28.65 19.11
CA ALA A 57 26.76 -28.74 17.68
C ALA A 57 25.51 -28.50 16.81
N ILE A 58 24.38 -29.14 17.14
CA ILE A 58 23.11 -28.95 16.43
C ILE A 58 22.66 -27.49 16.50
N LEU A 59 22.59 -26.91 17.70
CA LEU A 59 22.15 -25.53 17.90
C LEU A 59 23.07 -24.52 17.19
N THR A 60 24.39 -24.76 17.21
CA THR A 60 25.35 -23.90 16.51
C THR A 60 25.19 -24.02 15.00
N THR A 61 25.02 -25.23 14.46
CA THR A 61 24.78 -25.46 13.02
C THR A 61 23.48 -24.81 12.56
N VAL A 62 22.38 -25.04 13.27
CA VAL A 62 21.07 -24.44 12.94
C VAL A 62 21.14 -22.92 13.04
N GLY A 63 21.66 -22.38 14.14
CA GLY A 63 21.77 -20.93 14.34
C GLY A 63 22.64 -20.27 13.26
N THR A 64 23.84 -20.79 13.00
CA THR A 64 24.74 -20.21 12.00
C THR A 64 24.15 -20.30 10.59
N ALA A 65 23.54 -21.43 10.23
CA ALA A 65 22.87 -21.58 8.94
C ALA A 65 21.75 -20.55 8.78
N MET A 66 20.91 -20.35 9.80
CA MET A 66 19.81 -19.37 9.74
C MET A 66 20.31 -17.92 9.68
N LEU A 67 21.40 -17.59 10.36
CA LEU A 67 22.02 -16.27 10.24
C LEU A 67 22.54 -16.02 8.82
N THR A 68 23.19 -17.01 8.21
CA THR A 68 23.67 -16.92 6.83
C THR A 68 22.49 -16.78 5.84
N VAL A 69 21.44 -17.59 5.99
CA VAL A 69 20.26 -17.53 5.12
C VAL A 69 19.52 -16.20 5.29
N ALA A 70 19.39 -15.67 6.51
CA ALA A 70 18.83 -14.33 6.73
C ALA A 70 19.63 -13.24 5.99
N GLY A 71 20.97 -13.31 6.05
CA GLY A 71 21.85 -12.40 5.35
C GLY A 71 21.74 -12.49 3.82
N THR A 72 21.69 -13.70 3.27
CA THR A 72 21.52 -13.89 1.81
C THR A 72 20.14 -13.44 1.35
N SER A 73 19.08 -13.76 2.08
CA SER A 73 17.72 -13.26 1.80
C SER A 73 17.69 -11.73 1.78
N PHE A 74 18.29 -11.06 2.77
CA PHE A 74 18.37 -9.61 2.81
C PHE A 74 19.12 -9.03 1.60
N SER A 75 20.25 -9.63 1.22
CA SER A 75 21.02 -9.23 0.04
C SER A 75 20.20 -9.37 -1.24
N ILE A 76 19.45 -10.46 -1.40
CA ILE A 76 18.58 -10.69 -2.55
C ILE A 76 17.47 -9.64 -2.59
N THR A 77 16.80 -9.38 -1.46
CA THR A 77 15.75 -8.37 -1.36
C THR A 77 16.27 -6.97 -1.75
N ILE A 78 17.44 -6.56 -1.25
CA ILE A 78 18.05 -5.28 -1.64
C ILE A 78 18.44 -5.26 -3.12
N SER A 79 19.02 -6.34 -3.64
CA SER A 79 19.41 -6.41 -5.05
C SER A 79 18.19 -6.25 -5.96
N VAL A 80 17.11 -6.97 -5.65
CA VAL A 80 15.83 -6.85 -6.36
C VAL A 80 15.29 -5.43 -6.25
N LEU A 81 15.31 -4.84 -5.07
CA LEU A 81 14.86 -3.48 -4.84
C LEU A 81 15.62 -2.47 -5.70
N ALA A 82 16.95 -2.60 -5.78
CA ALA A 82 17.81 -1.75 -6.59
C ALA A 82 17.51 -1.91 -8.09
N THR A 83 17.38 -3.15 -8.57
CA THR A 83 17.03 -3.43 -9.97
C THR A 83 15.65 -2.87 -10.31
N THR A 84 14.63 -3.17 -9.51
CA THR A 84 13.26 -2.65 -9.71
C THR A 84 13.23 -1.13 -9.65
N SER A 85 14.00 -0.49 -8.76
CA SER A 85 14.10 0.98 -8.71
C SER A 85 14.72 1.57 -9.96
N SER A 86 15.72 0.89 -10.55
CA SER A 86 16.35 1.35 -11.79
C SER A 86 15.44 1.18 -13.00
N THR A 87 14.67 0.08 -13.07
CA THR A 87 13.83 -0.25 -14.23
C THR A 87 12.46 0.42 -14.18
N TYR A 88 11.82 0.48 -13.00
CA TYR A 88 10.43 0.93 -12.84
C TYR A 88 10.28 2.19 -11.98
N GLY A 89 11.36 2.64 -11.34
CA GLY A 89 11.45 3.89 -10.61
C GLY A 89 11.23 3.79 -9.10
N PRO A 90 11.75 4.79 -8.36
CA PRO A 90 11.82 4.76 -6.90
C PRO A 90 10.45 4.79 -6.20
N ARG A 91 9.38 5.16 -6.92
CA ARG A 91 8.03 5.32 -6.35
C ARG A 91 7.31 3.97 -6.18
N LEU A 92 7.53 3.01 -7.08
CA LEU A 92 6.93 1.66 -7.02
C LEU A 92 7.64 0.74 -6.02
N VAL A 93 8.92 1.02 -5.77
CA VAL A 93 9.84 0.32 -4.87
C VAL A 93 9.38 0.36 -3.41
N ARG A 94 8.68 1.42 -3.01
CA ARG A 94 8.19 1.60 -1.63
C ARG A 94 7.20 0.50 -1.22
N ASN A 95 6.39 0.01 -2.16
CA ASN A 95 5.44 -1.10 -1.92
C ASN A 95 6.17 -2.42 -1.65
N PHE A 96 7.37 -2.62 -2.21
CA PHE A 96 8.17 -3.84 -2.02
C PHE A 96 8.69 -3.98 -0.58
N MET A 97 8.96 -2.86 0.11
CA MET A 97 9.35 -2.89 1.53
C MET A 97 8.19 -3.21 2.48
N ALA A 98 6.95 -2.99 2.04
CA ALA A 98 5.73 -3.33 2.78
C ALA A 98 5.28 -4.79 2.59
N ASP A 99 6.03 -5.56 1.79
CA ASP A 99 5.69 -6.96 1.52
C ASP A 99 5.79 -7.83 2.78
N ARG A 100 4.63 -8.33 3.21
CA ARG A 100 4.49 -9.15 4.41
C ARG A 100 5.20 -10.50 4.29
N ALA A 101 5.34 -11.04 3.09
CA ALA A 101 6.04 -12.31 2.89
C ALA A 101 7.54 -12.15 3.16
N ASN A 102 8.16 -11.08 2.65
CA ASN A 102 9.57 -10.75 2.93
C ASN A 102 9.81 -10.53 4.43
N GLN A 103 8.91 -9.78 5.08
CA GLN A 103 8.97 -9.55 6.52
C GLN A 103 8.84 -10.85 7.33
N PHE A 104 7.93 -11.75 6.93
CA PHE A 104 7.75 -13.05 7.57
C PHE A 104 8.98 -13.95 7.43
N VAL A 105 9.54 -14.06 6.23
CA VAL A 105 10.72 -14.89 5.96
C VAL A 105 11.90 -14.45 6.82
N LEU A 106 12.20 -13.14 6.82
CA LEU A 106 13.29 -12.61 7.64
C LEU A 106 13.03 -12.82 9.14
N ALA A 107 11.77 -12.63 9.56
CA ALA A 107 11.37 -12.87 10.93
C ALA A 107 11.55 -14.34 11.32
N ALA A 108 11.20 -15.30 10.47
CA ALA A 108 11.38 -16.73 10.72
C ALA A 108 12.86 -17.09 10.93
N PHE A 109 13.74 -16.75 9.97
CA PHE A 109 15.17 -17.07 10.07
C PHE A 109 15.84 -16.39 11.26
N THR A 110 15.54 -15.11 11.50
CA THR A 110 16.10 -14.37 12.64
C THR A 110 15.61 -14.95 13.97
N SER A 111 14.36 -15.41 14.02
CA SER A 111 13.77 -16.01 15.21
C SER A 111 14.39 -17.37 15.53
N THR A 112 14.57 -18.25 14.54
CA THR A 112 15.23 -19.54 14.73
C THR A 112 16.69 -19.37 15.14
N PHE A 113 17.38 -18.36 14.59
CA PHE A 113 18.73 -17.98 15.04
C PHE A 113 18.75 -17.56 16.51
N LEU A 114 17.89 -16.61 16.90
CA LEU A 114 17.81 -16.12 18.29
C LEU A 114 17.41 -17.25 19.26
N TYR A 115 16.42 -18.05 18.88
CA TYR A 115 16.01 -19.25 19.61
C TYR A 115 17.21 -20.16 19.86
N SER A 116 17.96 -20.50 18.81
CA SER A 116 19.11 -21.40 18.89
C SER A 116 20.21 -20.85 19.81
N ILE A 117 20.51 -19.55 19.77
CA ILE A 117 21.48 -18.91 20.68
C ILE A 117 21.00 -18.95 22.14
N VAL A 118 19.72 -18.65 22.39
CA VAL A 118 19.18 -18.65 23.75
C VAL A 118 19.19 -20.05 24.35
N VAL A 119 18.79 -21.07 23.58
CA VAL A 119 18.87 -22.46 24.04
C VAL A 119 20.33 -22.88 24.21
N LEU A 120 21.23 -22.50 23.29
CA LEU A 120 22.66 -22.83 23.36
C LEU A 120 23.30 -22.31 24.65
N ARG A 121 22.92 -21.10 25.09
CA ARG A 121 23.37 -20.53 26.35
C ARG A 121 23.02 -21.40 27.56
N SER A 122 21.94 -22.16 27.52
CA SER A 122 21.52 -23.01 28.65
C SER A 122 22.25 -24.35 28.72
N VAL A 123 22.96 -24.78 27.66
CA VAL A 123 23.66 -26.07 27.63
C VAL A 123 24.97 -25.99 28.41
N HIS A 124 25.05 -26.64 29.57
CA HIS A 124 26.23 -26.68 30.43
C HIS A 124 26.71 -28.11 30.67
N THR A 125 28.02 -28.30 30.74
CA THR A 125 28.63 -29.60 31.04
C THR A 125 28.94 -29.72 32.53
N ALA A 126 29.02 -30.95 33.07
CA ALA A 126 29.34 -31.18 34.48
C ALA A 126 30.69 -30.57 34.93
N ILE A 127 31.55 -30.21 33.97
CA ILE A 127 32.83 -29.52 34.18
C ILE A 127 32.62 -28.03 34.53
N ASP A 128 31.51 -27.42 34.09
CA ASP A 128 31.23 -25.99 34.25
C ASP A 128 30.59 -25.67 35.62
N ASP A 129 29.57 -26.44 36.05
CA ASP A 129 28.75 -26.15 37.26
C ASP A 129 28.47 -27.39 38.15
N GLY A 130 29.17 -28.51 37.95
CA GLY A 130 28.99 -29.75 38.74
C GLY A 130 27.74 -30.56 38.40
N THR A 131 26.83 -30.03 37.57
CA THR A 131 25.67 -30.74 37.01
C THR A 131 25.64 -30.56 35.49
N ALA A 132 25.46 -31.64 34.72
CA ALA A 132 25.29 -31.55 33.28
C ALA A 132 23.81 -31.31 32.96
N PHE A 133 23.51 -30.31 32.14
CA PHE A 133 22.14 -30.01 31.72
C PHE A 133 22.07 -29.83 30.20
N VAL A 134 21.14 -30.57 29.58
CA VAL A 134 20.88 -30.54 28.14
C VAL A 134 19.37 -30.42 27.94
N PRO A 135 18.86 -29.31 27.38
CA PRO A 135 17.43 -29.10 27.14
C PRO A 135 17.01 -29.78 25.84
N VAL A 136 16.75 -31.09 25.90
CA VAL A 136 16.56 -31.89 24.70
C VAL A 136 15.25 -31.57 23.98
N ILE A 137 14.16 -31.21 24.70
CA ILE A 137 12.92 -30.75 24.05
C ILE A 137 13.22 -29.47 23.27
N ALA A 138 13.90 -28.51 23.90
CA ALA A 138 14.26 -27.27 23.24
C ALA A 138 15.14 -27.50 21.99
N ILE A 139 16.07 -28.47 22.03
CA ILE A 139 16.91 -28.83 20.88
C ILE A 139 16.10 -29.48 19.76
N HIS A 140 15.16 -30.40 20.07
CA HIS A 140 14.30 -30.98 19.04
C HIS A 140 13.41 -29.93 18.37
N VAL A 141 12.92 -28.95 19.13
CA VAL A 141 12.21 -27.79 18.58
C VAL A 141 13.13 -26.98 17.66
N ALA A 142 14.41 -26.76 18.01
CA ALA A 142 15.36 -26.10 17.10
C ALA A 142 15.52 -26.86 15.77
N VAL A 143 15.62 -28.19 15.83
CA VAL A 143 15.72 -29.03 14.63
C VAL A 143 14.45 -28.94 13.79
N ALA A 144 13.27 -29.01 14.41
CA ALA A 144 12.00 -28.87 13.73
C ALA A 144 11.86 -27.48 13.07
N LEU A 145 12.24 -26.41 13.77
CA LEU A 145 12.29 -25.06 13.22
C LEU A 145 13.23 -24.99 12.01
N GLY A 146 14.44 -25.58 12.11
CA GLY A 146 15.38 -25.64 10.99
C GLY A 146 14.82 -26.36 9.76
N VAL A 147 14.05 -27.44 9.94
CA VAL A 147 13.37 -28.13 8.82
C VAL A 147 12.28 -27.25 8.20
N VAL A 148 11.48 -26.57 9.04
CA VAL A 148 10.47 -25.61 8.56
C VAL A 148 11.13 -24.46 7.81
N ASP A 149 12.27 -23.95 8.29
CA ASP A 149 13.00 -22.86 7.64
C ASP A 149 13.53 -23.24 6.25
N VAL A 150 13.86 -24.51 6.00
CA VAL A 150 14.18 -24.96 4.63
C VAL A 150 12.96 -24.78 3.71
N ALA A 151 11.76 -25.10 4.16
CA ALA A 151 10.54 -24.87 3.39
C ALA A 151 10.26 -23.36 3.20
N VAL A 152 10.48 -22.55 4.24
CA VAL A 152 10.37 -21.08 4.18
C VAL A 152 11.38 -20.49 3.18
N LEU A 153 12.59 -21.04 3.08
CA LEU A 153 13.59 -20.63 2.09
C LEU A 153 13.15 -20.93 0.66
N VAL A 154 12.62 -22.13 0.40
CA VAL A 154 12.09 -22.49 -0.93
C VAL A 154 10.91 -21.57 -1.29
N PHE A 155 10.02 -21.32 -0.32
CA PHE A 155 8.94 -20.34 -0.47
C PHE A 155 9.48 -18.95 -0.80
N PHE A 156 10.48 -18.47 -0.08
CA PHE A 156 11.08 -17.15 -0.30
C PHE A 156 11.65 -17.00 -1.72
N ILE A 157 12.36 -18.01 -2.21
CA ILE A 157 12.91 -18.00 -3.57
C ILE A 157 11.78 -17.91 -4.61
N HIS A 158 10.72 -18.71 -4.44
CA HIS A 158 9.56 -18.66 -5.33
C HIS A 158 8.82 -17.31 -5.26
N HIS A 159 8.64 -16.78 -4.06
CA HIS A 159 7.99 -15.50 -3.81
C HIS A 159 8.76 -14.35 -4.45
N ILE A 160 10.07 -14.25 -4.23
CA ILE A 160 10.90 -13.22 -4.87
C ILE A 160 10.88 -13.38 -6.39
N ALA A 161 11.02 -14.60 -6.92
CA ALA A 161 11.02 -14.81 -8.36
C ALA A 161 9.70 -14.42 -9.03
N SER A 162 8.56 -14.67 -8.38
CA SER A 162 7.23 -14.30 -8.89
C SER A 162 6.90 -12.82 -8.67
N SER A 163 7.36 -12.22 -7.57
CA SER A 163 7.17 -10.79 -7.26
C SER A 163 7.98 -9.87 -8.18
N VAL A 164 9.14 -10.33 -8.68
CA VAL A 164 9.93 -9.61 -9.70
C VAL A 164 9.25 -9.60 -11.07
N GLN A 165 8.30 -10.51 -11.30
CA GLN A 165 7.62 -10.60 -12.59
C GLN A 165 6.75 -9.35 -12.79
N ILE A 166 7.03 -8.63 -13.88
CA ILE A 166 6.44 -7.33 -14.27
C ILE A 166 4.92 -7.31 -14.14
N THR A 167 4.30 -8.43 -14.49
CA THR A 167 2.85 -8.64 -14.43
C THR A 167 2.26 -8.50 -13.04
N SER A 168 2.99 -8.87 -11.98
CA SER A 168 2.52 -8.76 -10.60
C SER A 168 2.48 -7.31 -10.12
N LEU A 169 3.52 -6.53 -10.42
CA LEU A 169 3.60 -5.11 -10.09
C LEU A 169 2.53 -4.31 -10.84
N GLN A 170 2.43 -4.54 -12.14
CA GLN A 170 1.43 -3.88 -12.99
C GLN A 170 0.00 -4.20 -12.53
N LYS A 171 -0.26 -5.45 -12.13
CA LYS A 171 -1.55 -5.85 -11.56
C LYS A 171 -1.83 -5.16 -10.23
N GLN A 172 -0.84 -5.02 -9.35
CA GLN A 172 -1.03 -4.29 -8.09
C GLN A 172 -1.38 -2.81 -8.36
N VAL A 173 -0.69 -2.15 -9.30
CA VAL A 173 -0.99 -0.76 -9.68
C VAL A 173 -2.38 -0.66 -10.32
N GLN A 174 -2.79 -1.65 -11.11
CA GLN A 174 -4.14 -1.74 -11.65
C GLN A 174 -5.19 -1.82 -10.52
N GLU A 175 -5.00 -2.71 -9.53
CA GLU A 175 -5.89 -2.85 -8.37
C GLU A 175 -5.96 -1.55 -7.55
N ASP A 176 -4.82 -0.87 -7.35
CA ASP A 176 -4.75 0.44 -6.70
C ASP A 176 -5.54 1.51 -7.48
N LEU A 177 -5.44 1.52 -8.81
CA LEU A 177 -6.20 2.43 -9.68
C LEU A 177 -7.70 2.14 -9.66
N GLU A 178 -8.11 0.88 -9.78
CA GLU A 178 -9.52 0.48 -9.70
C GLU A 178 -10.12 0.87 -8.35
N THR A 179 -9.35 0.70 -7.27
CA THR A 179 -9.71 1.13 -5.92
C THR A 179 -9.81 2.66 -5.83
N ALA A 180 -8.85 3.42 -6.36
CA ALA A 180 -8.92 4.87 -6.33
C ALA A 180 -10.14 5.39 -7.12
N VAL A 181 -10.42 4.82 -8.29
CA VAL A 181 -11.61 5.16 -9.10
C VAL A 181 -12.89 4.86 -8.33
N SER A 182 -12.96 3.74 -7.60
CA SER A 182 -14.12 3.41 -6.77
C SER A 182 -14.26 4.29 -5.53
N HIS A 183 -13.26 5.08 -5.13
CA HIS A 183 -13.42 6.09 -4.08
C HIS A 183 -13.91 7.44 -4.63
N ALA A 184 -13.61 7.76 -5.89
CA ALA A 184 -13.86 9.09 -6.46
C ALA A 184 -15.09 9.17 -7.39
N TYR A 185 -15.53 8.04 -7.97
CA TYR A 185 -16.58 8.04 -8.99
C TYR A 185 -17.68 7.02 -8.70
N ARG A 186 -18.91 7.34 -9.12
CA ARG A 186 -20.12 6.51 -8.98
C ARG A 186 -20.93 6.47 -10.27
N PHE A 187 -21.74 5.43 -10.47
CA PHE A 187 -22.69 5.44 -11.59
C PHE A 187 -23.85 6.40 -11.30
N ASP A 188 -24.31 7.07 -12.34
CA ASP A 188 -25.55 7.84 -12.29
C ASP A 188 -26.73 6.87 -12.07
N GLY A 189 -27.43 7.01 -10.94
CA GLY A 189 -28.53 6.13 -10.52
C GLY A 189 -28.19 4.99 -9.54
N ASP A 190 -26.94 4.86 -9.07
CA ASP A 190 -26.63 3.97 -7.92
C ASP A 190 -27.27 4.48 -6.61
N SER A 191 -27.63 5.76 -6.53
CA SER A 191 -28.36 6.34 -5.40
C SER A 191 -29.75 5.72 -5.18
N ASP A 192 -30.36 5.13 -6.21
CA ASP A 192 -31.76 4.70 -6.20
C ASP A 192 -31.93 3.17 -6.13
N ARG A 193 -30.85 2.39 -6.31
CA ARG A 193 -30.96 0.94 -6.50
C ARG A 193 -30.99 0.12 -5.22
N ASP A 194 -30.40 0.63 -4.13
CA ASP A 194 -30.25 -0.13 -2.89
C ASP A 194 -30.92 0.49 -1.66
N GLY A 195 -31.88 1.42 -1.79
CA GLY A 195 -32.78 1.83 -0.68
C GLY A 195 -32.13 2.41 0.59
N ASP A 196 -30.81 2.54 0.59
CA ASP A 196 -29.92 3.08 1.61
C ASP A 196 -28.87 3.86 0.80
N GLY A 197 -29.01 5.18 0.71
CA GLY A 197 -28.15 5.98 -0.16
C GLY A 197 -26.70 5.87 0.30
N ASP A 198 -25.75 5.61 -0.62
CA ASP A 198 -24.29 5.48 -0.37
C ASP A 198 -23.62 6.77 0.15
N GLY A 199 -24.39 7.70 0.76
CA GLY A 199 -23.89 8.92 1.35
C GLY A 199 -23.18 9.86 0.38
N VAL A 200 -23.50 9.78 -0.92
CA VAL A 200 -22.84 10.57 -1.98
C VAL A 200 -23.80 11.05 -3.06
N SER A 201 -23.45 12.16 -3.69
CA SER A 201 -24.12 12.75 -4.85
C SER A 201 -23.12 12.99 -5.98
N VAL A 202 -23.59 12.88 -7.22
CA VAL A 202 -22.86 13.23 -8.45
C VAL A 202 -23.45 14.47 -9.16
N GLN A 203 -24.55 15.02 -8.62
CA GLN A 203 -25.22 16.18 -9.20
C GLN A 203 -24.45 17.47 -8.90
N PRO A 204 -24.41 18.45 -9.82
CA PRO A 204 -23.79 19.74 -9.57
C PRO A 204 -24.35 20.38 -8.29
N GLN A 205 -23.46 20.87 -7.43
CA GLN A 205 -23.85 21.54 -6.20
C GLN A 205 -23.99 23.05 -6.45
N PRO A 206 -25.00 23.70 -5.88
CA PRO A 206 -25.21 25.13 -6.10
C PRO A 206 -24.05 25.95 -5.53
N ASP A 207 -23.42 26.78 -6.37
CA ASP A 207 -22.48 27.82 -5.96
C ASP A 207 -23.26 28.93 -5.24
N GLY A 208 -23.50 28.75 -3.95
CA GLY A 208 -23.97 29.83 -3.10
C GLY A 208 -22.85 30.87 -2.98
N GLY A 209 -23.16 32.14 -3.20
CA GLY A 209 -22.26 33.27 -2.89
C GLY A 209 -22.11 33.45 -1.37
N VAL A 210 -21.55 32.43 -0.70
CA VAL A 210 -21.46 32.34 0.75
C VAL A 210 -20.11 32.88 1.23
N ALA A 211 -20.10 33.51 2.40
CA ALA A 211 -18.88 33.90 3.07
C ALA A 211 -18.21 32.67 3.70
N TRP A 212 -17.20 32.14 3.02
CA TRP A 212 -16.43 30.98 3.46
C TRP A 212 -15.40 31.35 4.53
N SER A 213 -15.33 30.55 5.60
CA SER A 213 -14.21 30.52 6.54
C SER A 213 -13.13 29.56 6.02
N ILE A 214 -11.88 29.98 6.03
CA ILE A 214 -10.75 29.22 5.48
C ILE A 214 -10.03 28.48 6.60
N VAL A 215 -9.69 27.22 6.37
CA VAL A 215 -8.73 26.46 7.17
C VAL A 215 -7.45 26.33 6.37
N GLU A 216 -6.37 26.91 6.86
CA GLU A 216 -5.05 26.85 6.23
C GLU A 216 -4.23 25.65 6.74
N SER A 217 -3.35 25.15 5.87
CA SER A 217 -2.34 24.16 6.21
C SER A 217 -1.30 24.74 7.18
N GLN A 218 -0.84 23.92 8.12
CA GLN A 218 0.25 24.26 9.05
C GLN A 218 1.58 23.58 8.70
N SER A 219 1.64 22.89 7.57
CA SER A 219 2.84 22.15 7.17
C SER A 219 2.86 21.89 5.68
N ASP A 220 4.06 21.75 5.14
CA ASP A 220 4.27 21.36 3.74
C ASP A 220 4.01 19.87 3.52
N GLY A 221 3.54 19.51 2.32
CA GLY A 221 3.48 18.12 1.86
C GLY A 221 2.32 17.83 0.93
N TYR A 222 2.23 16.56 0.52
CA TYR A 222 1.16 16.07 -0.32
C TYR A 222 -0.03 15.60 0.52
N VAL A 223 -1.24 15.92 0.07
CA VAL A 223 -2.47 15.33 0.61
C VAL A 223 -2.51 13.84 0.27
N GLN A 224 -2.34 12.97 1.26
CA GLN A 224 -2.32 11.51 1.09
C GLN A 224 -3.71 10.90 1.25
N SER A 225 -4.50 11.42 2.19
CA SER A 225 -5.87 10.98 2.40
C SER A 225 -6.72 12.02 3.12
N VAL A 226 -8.01 11.99 2.83
CA VAL A 226 -9.07 12.78 3.47
C VAL A 226 -10.04 11.81 4.13
N GLY A 227 -10.33 12.06 5.41
CA GLY A 227 -11.31 11.28 6.16
C GLY A 227 -12.74 11.76 5.88
N TRP A 228 -13.29 11.40 4.72
CA TRP A 228 -14.60 11.84 4.22
C TRP A 228 -15.72 11.68 5.25
N GLU A 229 -15.91 10.48 5.80
CA GLU A 229 -16.92 10.19 6.83
C GLU A 229 -16.79 11.10 8.05
N ARG A 230 -15.55 11.34 8.52
CA ARG A 230 -15.31 12.19 9.70
C ARG A 230 -15.64 13.65 9.42
N LEU A 231 -15.38 14.12 8.18
CA LEU A 231 -15.74 15.47 7.75
C LEU A 231 -17.26 15.60 7.64
N VAL A 232 -17.96 14.59 7.10
CA VAL A 232 -19.43 14.56 7.04
C VAL A 232 -20.03 14.63 8.44
N SER A 233 -19.61 13.75 9.37
CA SER A 233 -20.12 13.76 10.75
C SER A 233 -19.85 15.10 11.44
N TRP A 234 -18.64 15.65 11.29
CA TRP A 234 -18.31 16.94 11.88
C TRP A 234 -19.16 18.07 11.29
N ALA A 235 -19.34 18.10 9.97
CA ALA A 235 -20.14 19.10 9.28
C ALA A 235 -21.64 19.00 9.64
N HIS A 236 -22.16 17.80 9.81
CA HIS A 236 -23.50 17.56 10.33
C HIS A 236 -23.67 18.13 11.74
N ASP A 237 -22.78 17.78 12.67
CA ASP A 237 -22.87 18.20 14.08
C ASP A 237 -22.78 19.72 14.29
N HIS A 238 -22.16 20.44 13.36
CA HIS A 238 -21.97 21.90 13.42
C HIS A 238 -22.86 22.67 12.42
N ASP A 239 -23.75 21.97 11.71
CA ASP A 239 -24.58 22.47 10.62
C ASP A 239 -23.79 23.32 9.59
N GLN A 240 -22.65 22.79 9.18
CA GLN A 240 -21.74 23.38 8.19
C GLN A 240 -21.77 22.58 6.88
N VAL A 241 -21.28 23.24 5.83
CA VAL A 241 -20.84 22.65 4.57
C VAL A 241 -19.34 22.89 4.44
N VAL A 242 -18.60 21.84 4.10
CA VAL A 242 -17.16 21.86 3.90
C VAL A 242 -16.87 21.78 2.40
N ASP A 243 -16.20 22.77 1.84
CA ASP A 243 -15.68 22.76 0.48
C ASP A 243 -14.19 22.42 0.48
N MET A 244 -13.83 21.29 -0.13
CA MET A 244 -12.47 20.76 -0.09
C MET A 244 -11.60 21.40 -1.15
N THR A 245 -10.83 22.41 -0.77
CA THR A 245 -9.90 23.07 -1.71
C THR A 245 -8.68 22.20 -2.04
N ALA A 246 -8.16 21.45 -1.06
CA ALA A 246 -7.02 20.56 -1.25
C ALA A 246 -7.49 19.10 -1.39
N MET A 247 -7.29 18.53 -2.58
CA MET A 247 -7.68 17.16 -2.91
C MET A 247 -6.50 16.18 -2.76
N PRO A 248 -6.76 14.87 -2.56
CA PRO A 248 -5.69 13.86 -2.57
C PRO A 248 -4.80 13.98 -3.80
N GLY A 249 -3.50 14.12 -3.56
CA GLY A 249 -2.49 14.34 -4.60
C GLY A 249 -1.94 15.76 -4.68
N ASP A 250 -2.66 16.75 -4.17
CA ASP A 250 -2.22 18.14 -4.17
C ASP A 250 -1.03 18.34 -3.23
N HIS A 251 -0.12 19.22 -3.64
CA HIS A 251 1.00 19.66 -2.82
C HIS A 251 0.64 20.97 -2.14
N LEU A 252 0.68 20.99 -0.81
CA LEU A 252 0.45 22.17 0.01
C LEU A 252 1.75 22.70 0.60
N ILE A 253 1.81 24.02 0.73
CA ILE A 253 2.80 24.77 1.51
C ILE A 253 2.08 25.28 2.76
N GLU A 254 2.81 25.48 3.86
CA GLU A 254 2.29 26.15 5.04
C GLU A 254 1.60 27.48 4.67
N GLY A 255 0.35 27.66 5.12
CA GLY A 255 -0.51 28.79 4.76
C GLY A 255 -1.45 28.54 3.58
N ASP A 256 -1.26 27.48 2.79
CA ASP A 256 -2.19 27.17 1.70
C ASP A 256 -3.58 26.75 2.23
N CYS A 257 -4.62 27.07 1.46
CA CYS A 257 -6.01 26.72 1.79
C CYS A 257 -6.21 25.21 1.74
N LEU A 258 -6.48 24.59 2.89
CA LEU A 258 -6.79 23.16 3.00
C LEU A 258 -8.25 22.88 2.63
N LEU A 259 -9.16 23.63 3.26
CA LEU A 259 -10.59 23.53 3.05
C LEU A 259 -11.28 24.84 3.45
N ARG A 260 -12.51 24.99 2.99
CA ARG A 260 -13.38 26.12 3.25
C ARG A 260 -14.65 25.65 3.90
N MET A 261 -15.26 26.49 4.72
CA MET A 261 -16.47 26.14 5.44
C MET A 261 -17.49 27.26 5.45
N ALA A 262 -18.75 26.90 5.35
CA ALA A 262 -19.84 27.83 5.46
C ALA A 262 -21.02 27.21 6.22
N PRO A 263 -21.80 27.99 6.97
CA PRO A 263 -23.06 27.50 7.51
C PRO A 263 -24.00 27.11 6.37
N ARG A 264 -24.78 26.07 6.60
CA ARG A 264 -25.75 25.57 5.62
C ARG A 264 -26.76 26.64 5.17
N ASP A 265 -27.20 27.50 6.08
CA ASP A 265 -28.16 28.56 5.80
C ASP A 265 -27.57 29.74 5.00
N GLY A 266 -26.24 29.80 4.85
CA GLY A 266 -25.53 30.85 4.13
C GLY A 266 -25.60 32.24 4.77
N VAL A 267 -26.18 32.37 5.97
CA VAL A 267 -26.56 33.69 6.50
C VAL A 267 -25.40 34.35 7.27
N HIS A 268 -24.54 33.58 7.94
CA HIS A 268 -23.43 34.16 8.74
C HIS A 268 -22.21 33.25 8.83
N GLY A 269 -21.13 33.57 8.13
CA GLY A 269 -19.81 32.95 8.37
C GLY A 269 -19.38 33.20 9.82
N ARG A 270 -19.58 32.23 10.70
CA ARG A 270 -19.11 32.31 12.09
C ARG A 270 -17.65 31.84 12.14
N PRO A 271 -16.76 32.57 12.83
CA PRO A 271 -15.39 32.10 13.05
C PRO A 271 -15.41 30.72 13.71
N VAL A 272 -14.70 29.78 13.10
CA VAL A 272 -14.55 28.43 13.64
C VAL A 272 -13.64 28.51 14.86
N PRO A 273 -14.01 27.94 16.03
CA PRO A 273 -13.11 27.87 17.17
C PRO A 273 -11.79 27.19 16.78
N GLU A 274 -10.66 27.70 17.27
CA GLU A 274 -9.32 27.13 16.96
C GLU A 274 -9.26 25.61 17.25
N THR A 275 -9.98 25.15 18.28
CA THR A 275 -10.08 23.74 18.64
C THR A 275 -10.68 22.86 17.54
N ASP A 276 -11.60 23.39 16.74
CA ASP A 276 -12.21 22.68 15.62
C ASP A 276 -11.36 22.78 14.36
N VAL A 277 -10.67 23.89 14.14
CA VAL A 277 -9.67 24.04 13.06
C VAL A 277 -8.61 22.93 13.16
N ASP A 278 -8.07 22.68 14.34
CA ASP A 278 -7.08 21.61 14.54
C ASP A 278 -7.67 20.21 14.38
N ARG A 279 -8.96 20.01 14.69
CA ARG A 279 -9.64 18.74 14.44
C ARG A 279 -9.80 18.50 12.94
N LEU A 280 -10.23 19.51 12.19
CA LEU A 280 -10.39 19.48 10.74
C LEU A 280 -9.06 19.20 10.04
N ARG A 281 -7.97 19.87 10.44
CA ARG A 281 -6.62 19.58 9.95
C ARG A 281 -6.25 18.12 10.13
N ARG A 282 -6.53 17.53 11.29
CA ARG A 282 -6.26 16.10 11.58
C ARG A 282 -7.13 15.13 10.76
N MET A 283 -8.18 15.61 10.10
CA MET A 283 -8.98 14.78 9.19
C MET A 283 -8.33 14.64 7.81
N VAL A 284 -7.39 15.53 7.46
CA VAL A 284 -6.56 15.46 6.25
C VAL A 284 -5.15 15.00 6.62
N THR A 285 -4.65 13.98 5.94
CA THR A 285 -3.30 13.44 6.19
C THR A 285 -2.34 13.99 5.15
N LEU A 286 -1.34 14.75 5.61
CA LEU A 286 -0.20 15.20 4.81
C LEU A 286 0.98 14.25 4.92
N GLY A 287 1.75 14.13 3.84
CA GLY A 287 3.00 13.36 3.83
C GLY A 287 3.97 13.79 2.74
N ALA A 288 5.22 13.32 2.84
CA ALA A 288 6.31 13.75 1.95
C ALA A 288 6.18 13.28 0.49
N ALA A 289 5.22 12.40 0.17
CA ALA A 289 4.99 11.88 -1.17
C ALA A 289 3.52 11.52 -1.37
N ARG A 290 3.05 11.58 -2.62
CA ARG A 290 1.72 11.11 -3.04
C ARG A 290 1.56 9.61 -2.78
N THR A 291 0.32 9.17 -2.62
CA THR A 291 -0.07 7.76 -2.41
C THR A 291 -1.25 7.43 -3.31
N PRO A 292 -1.31 6.25 -3.94
CA PRO A 292 -2.39 5.93 -4.88
C PRO A 292 -3.75 5.69 -4.19
N PHE A 293 -3.78 5.56 -2.87
CA PHE A 293 -4.95 5.17 -2.08
C PHE A 293 -6.23 5.98 -2.37
N GLN A 294 -6.14 7.31 -2.43
CA GLN A 294 -7.25 8.19 -2.76
C GLN A 294 -6.94 9.12 -3.94
N ASP A 295 -5.81 8.93 -4.61
CA ASP A 295 -5.33 9.82 -5.67
C ASP A 295 -5.38 9.09 -7.02
N VAL A 296 -6.50 9.25 -7.72
CA VAL A 296 -6.77 8.59 -9.00
C VAL A 296 -5.76 9.00 -10.06
N GLY A 297 -5.41 10.30 -10.08
CA GLY A 297 -4.43 10.83 -11.02
C GLY A 297 -3.06 10.18 -10.81
N PHE A 298 -2.62 10.01 -9.57
CA PHE A 298 -1.35 9.36 -9.27
C PHE A 298 -1.38 7.86 -9.56
N ALA A 299 -2.45 7.16 -9.18
CA ALA A 299 -2.59 5.73 -9.47
C ALA A 299 -2.50 5.47 -10.99
N LEU A 300 -3.16 6.29 -11.80
CA LEU A 300 -3.07 6.23 -13.26
C LEU A 300 -1.69 6.63 -13.77
N GLN A 301 -1.11 7.70 -13.21
CA GLN A 301 0.23 8.16 -13.56
C GLN A 301 1.27 7.06 -13.33
N GLN A 302 1.14 6.20 -12.32
CA GLN A 302 2.06 5.08 -12.11
C GLN A 302 2.05 4.07 -13.27
N LEU A 303 0.89 3.76 -13.87
CA LEU A 303 0.82 2.93 -15.08
C LEU A 303 1.48 3.62 -16.27
N VAL A 304 1.21 4.92 -16.46
CA VAL A 304 1.85 5.72 -17.52
C VAL A 304 3.37 5.74 -17.32
N GLU A 305 3.86 5.92 -16.09
CA GLU A 305 5.29 5.95 -15.76
C GLU A 305 5.96 4.60 -16.04
N ILE A 306 5.30 3.47 -15.76
CA ILE A 306 5.75 2.13 -16.13
C ILE A 306 5.88 2.02 -17.66
N GLY A 307 4.85 2.46 -18.39
CA GLY A 307 4.87 2.42 -19.85
C GLY A 307 5.99 3.27 -20.44
N VAL A 308 6.12 4.52 -20.02
CA VAL A 308 7.17 5.45 -20.47
C VAL A 308 8.57 4.91 -20.15
N ARG A 309 8.78 4.31 -18.98
CA ARG A 309 10.07 3.67 -18.64
C ARG A 309 10.37 2.43 -19.48
N GLY A 310 9.35 1.66 -19.85
CA GLY A 310 9.50 0.56 -20.82
C GLY A 310 10.04 1.06 -22.15
N LEU A 311 9.60 2.24 -22.60
CA LEU A 311 10.06 2.87 -23.85
C LEU A 311 11.41 3.57 -23.76
N ALA A 312 11.95 3.79 -22.55
CA ALA A 312 13.24 4.46 -22.39
C ALA A 312 14.36 3.66 -23.09
N SER A 313 15.31 4.37 -23.71
CA SER A 313 16.37 3.79 -24.56
C SER A 313 17.22 2.70 -23.90
N GLY A 314 17.32 2.71 -22.56
CA GLY A 314 18.03 1.68 -21.79
C GLY A 314 17.28 0.35 -21.65
N THR A 315 15.94 0.38 -21.70
CA THR A 315 15.08 -0.81 -21.58
C THR A 315 14.57 -1.25 -22.95
N ASN A 316 13.99 -0.30 -23.70
CA ASN A 316 13.41 -0.50 -25.04
C ASN A 316 12.47 -1.70 -25.15
N ASP A 317 11.57 -1.85 -24.16
CA ASP A 317 10.51 -2.85 -24.12
C ASP A 317 9.12 -2.21 -24.35
N PRO A 318 8.66 -2.12 -25.62
CA PRO A 318 7.37 -1.54 -25.92
C PRO A 318 6.19 -2.40 -25.46
N TYR A 319 6.38 -3.69 -25.16
CA TYR A 319 5.28 -4.53 -24.67
C TYR A 319 4.89 -4.15 -23.23
N THR A 320 5.83 -3.67 -22.42
CA THR A 320 5.54 -3.08 -21.11
C THR A 320 4.59 -1.88 -21.24
N ALA A 321 4.79 -1.02 -22.25
CA ALA A 321 3.89 0.12 -22.52
C ALA A 321 2.52 -0.32 -23.04
N VAL A 322 2.48 -1.31 -23.95
CA VAL A 322 1.22 -1.91 -24.41
C VAL A 322 0.41 -2.46 -23.23
N SER A 323 1.06 -3.22 -22.35
CA SER A 323 0.39 -3.78 -21.17
C SER A 323 -0.09 -2.68 -20.21
N ALA A 324 0.69 -1.62 -19.98
CA ALA A 324 0.25 -0.49 -19.16
C ALA A 324 -1.00 0.21 -19.72
N LEU A 325 -1.12 0.34 -21.05
CA LEU A 325 -2.31 0.88 -21.71
C LEU A 325 -3.51 -0.07 -21.58
N ASP A 326 -3.31 -1.37 -21.80
CA ASP A 326 -4.36 -2.36 -21.66
C ASP A 326 -4.89 -2.43 -20.21
N LEU A 327 -4.01 -2.29 -19.22
CA LEU A 327 -4.40 -2.23 -17.80
C LEU A 327 -5.08 -0.90 -17.46
N SER A 328 -4.61 0.23 -17.98
CA SER A 328 -5.31 1.51 -17.81
C SER A 328 -6.75 1.44 -18.36
N ALA A 329 -6.95 0.70 -19.46
CA ALA A 329 -8.28 0.48 -20.05
C ALA A 329 -9.28 -0.15 -19.07
N THR A 330 -8.81 -1.04 -18.17
CA THR A 330 -9.69 -1.77 -17.23
C THR A 330 -10.38 -0.84 -16.25
N ALA A 331 -9.75 0.26 -15.85
CA ALA A 331 -10.34 1.29 -15.00
C ALA A 331 -11.00 2.42 -15.81
N LEU A 332 -10.38 2.84 -16.91
CA LEU A 332 -10.85 3.97 -17.71
C LEU A 332 -12.12 3.67 -18.50
N VAL A 333 -12.26 2.47 -19.09
CA VAL A 333 -13.44 2.15 -19.90
C VAL A 333 -14.73 2.12 -19.05
N PRO A 334 -14.77 1.43 -17.89
CA PRO A 334 -15.94 1.51 -17.01
C PRO A 334 -16.21 2.92 -16.48
N LEU A 335 -15.16 3.69 -16.16
CA LEU A 335 -15.28 5.10 -15.78
C LEU A 335 -15.95 5.91 -16.90
N TRP A 336 -15.48 5.73 -18.13
CA TRP A 336 -15.96 6.43 -19.32
C TRP A 336 -17.38 6.04 -19.74
N ALA A 337 -17.80 4.81 -19.46
CA ALA A 337 -19.12 4.30 -19.83
C ALA A 337 -20.29 4.98 -19.09
N GLY A 338 -20.06 5.45 -17.86
CA GLY A 338 -21.17 6.06 -17.10
C GLY A 338 -20.88 6.47 -15.67
N ARG A 339 -19.64 6.37 -15.20
CA ARG A 339 -19.31 6.90 -13.87
C ARG A 339 -19.08 8.41 -13.93
N GLN A 340 -19.60 9.10 -12.92
CA GLN A 340 -19.44 10.53 -12.69
C GLN A 340 -18.66 10.76 -11.40
N ALA A 341 -17.95 11.89 -11.34
CA ALA A 341 -17.23 12.30 -10.16
C ALA A 341 -18.23 12.54 -9.02
N ILE A 342 -17.90 12.10 -7.81
CA ILE A 342 -18.65 12.49 -6.62
C ILE A 342 -18.51 14.02 -6.48
N THR A 343 -19.62 14.72 -6.33
CA THR A 343 -19.69 16.17 -6.17
C THR A 343 -20.08 16.59 -4.76
N ALA A 344 -20.67 15.67 -3.99
CA ALA A 344 -20.90 15.85 -2.56
C ALA A 344 -20.92 14.52 -1.80
N TYR A 345 -20.48 14.55 -0.55
CA TYR A 345 -20.83 13.55 0.47
C TYR A 345 -21.99 14.08 1.31
N LEU A 346 -22.97 13.21 1.53
CA LEU A 346 -24.24 13.47 2.19
C LEU A 346 -24.23 12.92 3.62
N ASP A 347 -24.99 13.54 4.51
CA ASP A 347 -25.31 12.97 5.82
C ASP A 347 -26.50 11.98 5.76
N GLU A 348 -26.89 11.46 6.93
CA GLU A 348 -28.03 10.54 7.10
C GLU A 348 -29.37 11.16 6.65
N ASP A 349 -29.47 12.49 6.60
CA ASP A 349 -30.64 13.24 6.14
C ASP A 349 -30.59 13.56 4.64
N ALA A 350 -29.65 12.96 3.89
CA ALA A 350 -29.38 13.22 2.48
C ALA A 350 -29.01 14.68 2.15
N VAL A 351 -28.44 15.40 3.12
CA VAL A 351 -27.99 16.78 2.96
C VAL A 351 -26.51 16.79 2.61
N ALA A 352 -26.13 17.57 1.58
CA ALA A 352 -24.74 17.75 1.20
C ALA A 352 -23.94 18.43 2.31
N ARG A 353 -22.88 17.77 2.79
CA ARG A 353 -22.00 18.23 3.87
C ARG A 353 -20.57 18.48 3.44
N VAL A 354 -20.03 17.70 2.51
CA VAL A 354 -18.66 17.85 2.04
C VAL A 354 -18.64 17.88 0.53
N LEU A 355 -18.01 18.89 -0.08
CA LEU A 355 -17.93 19.10 -1.51
C LEU A 355 -16.49 18.80 -1.99
N PRO A 356 -16.24 17.61 -2.58
CA PRO A 356 -14.95 17.29 -3.20
C PRO A 356 -14.86 17.81 -4.64
N HIS A 357 -13.63 18.02 -5.13
CA HIS A 357 -13.33 18.42 -6.51
C HIS A 357 -12.47 17.36 -7.22
N TRP A 358 -13.03 16.17 -7.44
CA TRP A 358 -12.33 15.10 -8.15
C TRP A 358 -12.03 15.48 -9.61
N PRO A 359 -10.93 14.97 -10.20
CA PRO A 359 -10.60 15.29 -11.59
C PRO A 359 -11.69 14.80 -12.55
N ALA A 360 -11.89 15.53 -13.65
CA ALA A 360 -12.82 15.10 -14.67
C ALA A 360 -12.26 13.84 -15.38
N PRO A 361 -13.07 12.82 -15.71
CA PRO A 361 -12.60 11.63 -16.43
C PRO A 361 -11.83 11.96 -17.72
N GLU A 362 -12.21 13.04 -18.39
CA GLU A 362 -11.55 13.58 -19.59
C GLU A 362 -10.07 13.90 -19.33
N GLN A 363 -9.75 14.49 -18.18
CA GLN A 363 -8.37 14.83 -17.79
C GLN A 363 -7.52 13.57 -17.55
N LEU A 364 -8.13 12.51 -17.00
CA LEU A 364 -7.45 11.23 -16.78
C LEU A 364 -7.13 10.55 -18.11
N VAL A 365 -8.08 10.54 -19.03
CA VAL A 365 -7.88 10.00 -20.38
C VAL A 365 -6.83 10.79 -21.14
N ASP A 366 -6.88 12.12 -21.09
CA ASP A 366 -5.88 12.98 -21.74
C ASP A 366 -4.47 12.69 -21.22
N THR A 367 -4.30 12.52 -19.91
CA THR A 367 -3.00 12.18 -19.29
C THR A 367 -2.36 10.93 -19.92
N VAL A 368 -3.15 9.90 -20.20
CA VAL A 368 -2.65 8.65 -20.80
C VAL A 368 -2.25 8.86 -22.25
N PHE A 369 -3.11 9.53 -23.03
CA PHE A 369 -2.83 9.76 -24.46
C PHE A 369 -1.71 10.77 -24.67
N ASP A 370 -1.57 11.78 -23.82
CA ASP A 370 -0.45 12.72 -23.86
C ASP A 370 0.87 12.01 -23.55
N GLY A 371 0.87 11.04 -22.62
CA GLY A 371 2.01 10.15 -22.39
C GLY A 371 2.41 9.35 -23.63
N VAL A 372 1.43 8.75 -24.32
CA VAL A 372 1.69 8.02 -25.59
C VAL A 372 2.19 8.96 -26.69
N LEU A 373 1.57 10.12 -26.87
CA LEU A 373 1.96 11.07 -27.91
C LEU A 373 3.35 11.69 -27.66
N THR A 374 3.77 11.76 -26.39
CA THR A 374 5.09 12.30 -26.03
C THR A 374 6.19 11.25 -26.18
N TYR A 375 5.94 10.00 -25.76
CA TYR A 375 6.99 8.98 -25.63
C TYR A 375 6.83 7.77 -26.54
N GLY A 376 5.62 7.48 -27.01
CA GLY A 376 5.26 6.26 -27.75
C GLY A 376 5.22 6.40 -29.27
N VAL A 377 5.38 7.61 -29.81
CA VAL A 377 5.27 7.91 -31.25
C VAL A 377 6.21 7.06 -32.11
N GLU A 378 7.43 6.81 -31.63
CA GLU A 378 8.42 6.03 -32.38
C GLU A 378 8.14 4.51 -32.35
N HIS A 379 7.11 4.07 -31.63
CA HIS A 379 6.79 2.66 -31.41
C HIS A 379 5.40 2.31 -31.98
N PRO A 380 5.31 1.76 -33.21
CA PRO A 380 4.04 1.44 -33.86
C PRO A 380 3.10 0.56 -33.02
N ILE A 381 3.66 -0.42 -32.31
CA ILE A 381 2.89 -1.33 -31.46
C ILE A 381 2.18 -0.61 -30.29
N VAL A 382 2.78 0.46 -29.77
CA VAL A 382 2.21 1.29 -28.69
C VAL A 382 1.10 2.17 -29.25
N LEU A 383 1.29 2.74 -30.45
CA LEU A 383 0.25 3.51 -31.14
C LEU A 383 -0.96 2.62 -31.45
N ASP A 384 -0.75 1.37 -31.87
CA ASP A 384 -1.84 0.42 -32.07
C ASP A 384 -2.58 0.10 -30.77
N ALA A 385 -1.87 -0.03 -29.64
CA ALA A 385 -2.48 -0.20 -28.33
C ALA A 385 -3.31 1.03 -27.91
N ALA A 386 -2.80 2.23 -28.15
CA ALA A 386 -3.53 3.47 -27.89
C ALA A 386 -4.78 3.59 -28.77
N ARG A 387 -4.70 3.20 -30.05
CA ARG A 387 -5.87 3.14 -30.95
C ARG A 387 -6.90 2.11 -30.48
N ARG A 388 -6.47 0.95 -29.96
CA ARG A 388 -7.38 -0.03 -29.34
C ARG A 388 -8.07 0.54 -28.10
N LEU A 389 -7.33 1.22 -27.21
CA LEU A 389 -7.92 1.90 -26.05
C LEU A 389 -8.94 2.96 -26.50
N LEU A 390 -8.59 3.78 -27.50
CA LEU A 390 -9.48 4.80 -28.04
C LEU A 390 -10.76 4.19 -28.64
N ALA A 391 -10.64 3.06 -29.33
CA ALA A 391 -11.80 2.33 -29.87
C ALA A 391 -12.71 1.83 -28.73
N ARG A 392 -12.15 1.19 -27.70
CA ARG A 392 -12.91 0.74 -26.52
C ARG A 392 -13.63 1.87 -25.79
N LEU A 393 -12.96 3.02 -25.63
CA LEU A 393 -13.58 4.22 -25.07
C LEU A 393 -14.69 4.74 -25.97
N GLY A 394 -14.50 4.69 -27.29
CA GLY A 394 -15.50 5.07 -28.30
C GLY A 394 -16.75 4.18 -28.27
N ASP A 395 -16.59 2.87 -28.06
CA ASP A 395 -17.69 1.90 -28.00
C ASP A 395 -18.65 2.18 -26.83
N VAL A 396 -18.16 2.80 -25.76
CA VAL A 396 -18.96 3.15 -24.56
C VAL A 396 -19.24 4.65 -24.43
N ALA A 397 -18.70 5.49 -25.33
CA ALA A 397 -18.85 6.93 -25.25
C ALA A 397 -20.25 7.39 -25.68
N SER A 398 -20.79 8.37 -24.95
CA SER A 398 -22.02 9.07 -25.32
C SER A 398 -21.87 10.59 -25.13
N GLY A 399 -22.61 11.37 -25.91
CA GLY A 399 -22.70 12.83 -25.75
C GLY A 399 -21.33 13.55 -25.79
N PRO A 400 -21.02 14.44 -24.81
CA PRO A 400 -19.78 15.21 -24.78
C PRO A 400 -18.50 14.36 -24.82
N ARG A 401 -18.52 13.17 -24.20
CA ARG A 401 -17.37 12.26 -24.18
C ARG A 401 -16.99 11.76 -25.57
N ALA A 402 -17.98 11.52 -26.46
CA ALA A 402 -17.71 11.12 -27.84
C ALA A 402 -17.01 12.23 -28.64
N VAL A 403 -17.36 13.50 -28.38
CA VAL A 403 -16.72 14.67 -29.00
C VAL A 403 -15.27 14.81 -28.52
N HIS A 404 -15.02 14.61 -27.21
CA HIS A 404 -13.68 14.65 -26.63
C HIS A 404 -12.71 13.66 -27.31
N LEU A 405 -13.17 12.42 -27.52
CA LEU A 405 -12.38 11.38 -28.19
C LEU A 405 -12.03 11.73 -29.65
N GLY A 406 -12.84 12.54 -30.34
CA GLY A 406 -12.55 13.01 -31.69
C GLY A 406 -11.30 13.90 -31.76
N GLY A 407 -11.07 14.71 -30.71
CA GLY A 407 -9.84 15.49 -30.58
C GLY A 407 -8.61 14.61 -30.38
N ILE A 408 -8.71 13.58 -29.53
CA ILE A 408 -7.64 12.60 -29.31
C ILE A 408 -7.32 11.83 -30.58
N ARG A 409 -8.34 11.35 -31.31
CA ARG A 409 -8.18 10.65 -32.60
C ARG A 409 -7.38 11.49 -33.58
N THR A 410 -7.76 12.75 -33.74
CA THR A 410 -7.08 13.69 -34.65
C THR A 410 -5.61 13.87 -34.29
N ARG A 411 -5.26 13.88 -33.00
CA ARG A 411 -3.86 13.96 -32.55
C ARG A 411 -3.09 12.69 -32.88
N LEU A 412 -3.68 11.51 -32.67
CA LEU A 412 -3.07 10.21 -32.98
C LEU A 412 -2.94 9.91 -34.47
N ASP A 413 -3.77 10.50 -35.32
CA ASP A 413 -3.69 10.31 -36.78
C ASP A 413 -2.63 11.22 -37.44
N ARG A 414 -2.14 12.23 -36.72
CA ARG A 414 -1.08 13.16 -37.19
C ARG A 414 0.33 12.61 -37.01
N VAL A 415 0.49 11.53 -36.24
CA VAL A 415 1.76 10.90 -35.92
C VAL A 415 1.74 9.45 -36.38
#